data_AF-A0A6L3EKV4-F1
#
_entry.id   AF-A0A6L3EKV4-F1
#
_cell.length_a   1.000
_cell.length_b   1.000
_cell.length_c   1.000
_cell.angle_alpha   90.00
_cell.angle_beta   90.00
_cell.angle_gamma   90.00
#
_symmetry.space_group_name_H-M   'P 1'
#
loop_
_entity.id
_entity.type
_entity.pdbx_description
1 polymer ?
#
loop_
_entity_poly.entity_id
_entity_poly.type
_entity_poly.pdbx_seq_one_letter_code
_entity_poly.pdbx_strand_id
1 'polypeptide(L)'
;MNELGLTLIFLAVLFLLLGTGIWVAVSLIGVAMVGMMLFTSRPVGDAMATTIWGAASSWTLTALPLFIWMGEILFRTRLSEDLFKGLTP
;
A
#
# COMPACT_ATOMS: atom_id res chain seq x y z
N MET A 1 -23.51 9.92 18.49
CA MET A 1 -23.86 8.51 18.23
C MET A 1 -23.11 7.66 19.24
N ASN A 2 -23.74 6.62 19.80
CA ASN A 2 -23.05 5.70 20.71
C ASN A 2 -21.96 4.95 19.93
N GLU A 3 -20.86 4.56 20.58
CA GLU A 3 -19.74 3.84 19.95
C GLU A 3 -20.23 2.59 19.20
N LEU A 4 -21.17 1.86 19.82
CA LEU A 4 -21.84 0.70 19.21
C LEU A 4 -22.54 1.02 17.88
N GLY A 5 -23.17 2.19 17.76
CA GLY A 5 -23.85 2.60 16.54
C GLY A 5 -22.88 2.85 15.39
N LEU A 6 -21.69 3.37 15.69
CA LEU A 6 -20.64 3.61 14.70
C LEU A 6 -20.03 2.31 14.19
N THR A 7 -19.74 1.37 15.10
CA THR A 7 -19.26 0.03 14.72
C THR A 7 -20.24 -0.68 13.81
N LEU A 8 -21.54 -0.60 14.11
CA LEU A 8 -22.59 -1.23 13.31
C LEU A 8 -22.69 -0.63 11.91
N ILE A 9 -22.56 0.69 11.78
CA ILE A 9 -22.53 1.38 10.48
C ILE A 9 -21.33 0.93 9.65
N PHE A 10 -20.12 0.88 10.22
CA PHE A 10 -18.94 0.45 9.48
C PHE A 10 -19.02 -1.01 9.05
N LEU A 11 -19.50 -1.89 9.91
CA LEU A 11 -19.74 -3.30 9.55
C LEU A 11 -20.81 -3.43 8.46
N ALA A 12 -21.92 -2.69 8.57
CA ALA A 12 -22.97 -2.73 7.57
C ALA A 12 -22.47 -2.28 6.19
N VAL A 13 -21.72 -1.18 6.12
CA VAL A 13 -21.12 -0.68 4.87
C VAL A 13 -20.12 -1.69 4.32
N LEU A 14 -19.25 -2.27 5.16
CA LEU A 14 -18.28 -3.27 4.74
C LEU A 14 -18.95 -4.51 4.14
N PHE A 15 -19.94 -5.07 4.84
CA PHE A 15 -20.64 -6.26 4.35
C PHE A 15 -21.52 -5.98 3.13
N LEU A 16 -22.09 -4.78 3.00
CA LEU A 16 -22.77 -4.38 1.77
C LEU A 16 -21.82 -4.37 0.58
N LEU A 17 -20.66 -3.71 0.73
CA LEU A 17 -19.65 -3.62 -0.35
C LEU A 17 -19.10 -5.00 -0.73
N LEU A 18 -18.79 -5.84 0.26
CA LEU A 18 -18.35 -7.22 0.00
C LEU A 18 -19.48 -8.10 -0.58
N GLY A 19 -20.72 -7.88 -0.16
CA GLY A 19 -21.90 -8.57 -0.71
C GLY A 19 -22.13 -8.29 -2.20
N THR A 20 -21.66 -7.14 -2.71
CA THR A 20 -21.67 -6.84 -4.15
C THR A 20 -20.53 -7.52 -4.94
N GLY A 21 -19.64 -8.26 -4.28
CA GLY A 21 -18.51 -8.93 -4.92
C GLY A 21 -17.32 -8.03 -5.24
N ILE A 22 -17.29 -6.81 -4.71
CA ILE A 22 -16.18 -5.86 -4.90
C ILE A 22 -14.93 -6.37 -4.15
N TRP A 23 -13.76 -6.13 -4.73
CA TRP A 23 -12.47 -6.42 -4.11
C TRP A 23 -12.32 -5.78 -2.74
N VAL A 24 -11.80 -6.55 -1.77
CA VAL A 24 -11.66 -6.12 -0.36
C VAL A 24 -10.95 -4.77 -0.22
N ALA A 25 -9.90 -4.52 -0.99
CA ALA A 25 -9.18 -3.24 -0.97
C ALA A 25 -10.08 -2.04 -1.32
N VAL A 26 -10.90 -2.17 -2.36
CA VAL A 26 -11.85 -1.12 -2.78
C VAL A 26 -12.95 -0.96 -1.73
N SER A 27 -13.44 -2.06 -1.15
CA SER A 27 -14.42 -2.02 -0.07
C SER A 27 -13.89 -1.28 1.17
N LEU A 28 -12.63 -1.50 1.55
CA LEU A 28 -11.99 -0.81 2.66
C LEU A 28 -11.81 0.69 2.40
N ILE A 29 -11.49 1.08 1.15
CA ILE A 29 -11.47 2.50 0.75
C ILE A 29 -12.86 3.12 0.91
N GLY A 30 -13.91 2.42 0.48
CA GLY A 30 -15.29 2.86 0.66
C GLY A 30 -15.68 3.06 2.13
N VAL A 31 -15.32 2.11 3.00
CA VAL A 31 -15.53 2.24 4.46
C VAL A 31 -14.76 3.44 5.04
N ALA A 32 -13.51 3.65 4.62
CA ALA A 32 -12.71 4.79 5.06
C ALA A 32 -13.32 6.13 4.62
N MET A 33 -13.86 6.21 3.40
CA MET A 33 -14.56 7.39 2.90
C MET A 33 -15.83 7.69 3.71
N VAL A 34 -16.64 6.68 4.02
CA VAL A 34 -17.82 6.84 4.89
C VAL A 34 -17.40 7.30 6.28
N GLY A 35 -16.34 6.73 6.84
CA GLY A 35 -15.79 7.17 8.12
C GLY A 35 -15.40 8.64 8.12
N MET A 36 -14.64 9.09 7.12
CA MET A 36 -14.26 10.50 7.05
C MET A 36 -15.46 11.41 6.84
N MET A 37 -16.44 11.04 6.00
CA MET A 37 -17.63 11.86 5.78
C MET A 37 -18.49 12.03 7.04
N LEU A 38 -18.51 11.02 7.93
CA LEU A 38 -19.24 11.08 9.19
C LEU A 38 -18.50 11.84 10.30
N PHE A 39 -17.16 11.83 10.30
CA PHE A 39 -16.35 12.40 11.38
C PHE A 39 -15.67 13.74 11.05
N THR A 40 -15.56 14.12 9.78
CA THR A 40 -14.86 15.35 9.38
C THR A 40 -15.61 16.16 8.33
N SER A 41 -15.53 17.48 8.45
CA SER A 41 -16.00 18.43 7.43
C SER A 41 -14.95 18.72 6.35
N ARG A 42 -13.73 18.20 6.51
CA ARG A 42 -12.65 18.34 5.52
C ARG A 42 -13.03 17.60 4.21
N PRO A 43 -12.69 18.15 3.03
CA PRO A 43 -12.88 17.47 1.76
C PRO A 43 -12.28 16.06 1.76
N VAL A 44 -13.16 15.05 1.67
CA VAL A 44 -12.77 13.63 1.75
C VAL A 44 -11.85 13.25 0.58
N GLY A 45 -12.09 13.81 -0.61
CA GLY A 45 -11.28 13.53 -1.81
C GLY A 45 -9.82 13.89 -1.64
N ASP A 46 -9.52 15.13 -1.23
CA ASP A 46 -8.14 15.61 -1.07
C ASP A 46 -7.39 14.84 0.03
N ALA A 47 -8.07 14.54 1.14
CA ALA A 47 -7.48 13.78 2.24
C ALA A 47 -7.23 12.30 1.89
N MET A 48 -8.13 11.68 1.13
CA MET A 48 -7.93 10.31 0.64
C MET A 48 -6.81 10.26 -0.40
N ALA A 49 -6.73 11.24 -1.31
CA ALA A 49 -5.71 11.28 -2.35
C ALA A 49 -4.29 11.31 -1.75
N THR A 50 -4.05 12.16 -0.74
CA THR A 50 -2.73 12.21 -0.08
C THR A 50 -2.42 10.94 0.70
N THR A 51 -3.42 10.35 1.36
CA THR A 51 -3.26 9.11 2.13
C THR A 51 -2.94 7.92 1.21
N ILE A 52 -3.69 7.76 0.12
CA ILE A 52 -3.48 6.71 -0.88
C ILE A 52 -2.12 6.88 -1.55
N TRP A 53 -1.77 8.11 -1.94
CA TRP A 53 -0.46 8.41 -2.53
C TRP A 53 0.69 8.09 -1.58
N GLY A 54 0.55 8.44 -0.30
CA GLY A 54 1.54 8.14 0.74
C GLY A 54 1.71 6.63 0.95
N ALA A 55 0.62 5.86 0.95
CA ALA A 55 0.68 4.40 1.06
C ALA A 55 1.30 3.73 -0.18
N ALA A 56 1.01 4.24 -1.38
CA ALA A 56 1.57 3.72 -2.63
C ALA A 56 3.04 4.08 -2.82
N SER A 57 3.48 5.24 -2.33
CA SER A 57 4.87 5.71 -2.37
C SER A 57 5.75 5.04 -1.32
N SER A 58 5.55 3.74 -1.06
CA SER A 58 6.40 3.01 -0.13
C SER A 58 7.76 2.74 -0.79
N TRP A 59 8.81 3.16 -0.09
CA TRP A 59 10.20 2.87 -0.47
C TRP A 59 10.48 1.37 -0.65
N THR A 60 9.69 0.52 -0.01
CA THR A 60 9.73 -0.94 -0.17
C THR A 60 9.44 -1.38 -1.60
N LEU A 61 8.48 -0.76 -2.29
CA LEU A 61 8.19 -1.07 -3.69
C LEU A 61 9.32 -0.64 -4.63
N THR A 62 10.07 0.41 -4.27
CA THR A 62 11.27 0.83 -5.02
C THR A 62 12.50 -0.05 -4.74
N ALA A 63 12.55 -0.74 -3.61
CA ALA A 63 13.64 -1.66 -3.30
C ALA A 63 13.66 -2.88 -4.24
N LEU A 64 12.49 -3.35 -4.71
CA LEU A 64 12.40 -4.51 -5.60
C LEU A 64 13.09 -4.27 -6.97
N PRO A 65 12.79 -3.19 -7.71
CA PRO A 65 13.52 -2.85 -8.94
C PRO A 65 15.02 -2.64 -8.72
N LEU A 66 15.41 -1.95 -7.64
CA LEU A 66 16.83 -1.69 -7.34
C LEU A 66 17.58 -2.98 -7.00
N PHE A 67 16.94 -3.91 -6.30
CA PHE A 67 17.49 -5.23 -6.01
C PHE A 67 17.73 -6.02 -7.30
N ILE A 68 16.76 -6.02 -8.22
CA ILE A 68 16.92 -6.66 -9.54
C ILE A 68 18.06 -5.99 -10.31
N TRP A 69 18.11 -4.66 -10.31
CA TRP A 69 19.14 -3.89 -11.02
C TRP A 69 20.55 -4.16 -10.50
N MET A 70 20.74 -4.15 -9.18
CA MET A 70 22.01 -4.52 -8.54
C MET A 70 22.43 -5.94 -8.94
N GLY A 71 21.49 -6.90 -8.95
CA GLY A 71 21.74 -8.28 -9.35
C GLY A 71 22.23 -8.38 -10.80
N GLU A 72 21.61 -7.65 -11.71
CA GLU A 72 22.00 -7.63 -13.13
C GLU A 72 23.39 -7.01 -13.33
N ILE A 73 23.75 -5.96 -12.59
CA ILE A 73 25.09 -5.37 -12.63
C ILE A 73 26.13 -6.39 -12.16
N LEU A 74 25.88 -7.02 -11.01
CA LEU A 74 26.81 -7.99 -10.43
C LEU A 74 27.04 -9.18 -11.37
N PHE A 75 25.98 -9.62 -12.06
CA PHE A 75 26.02 -10.70 -13.04
C PHE A 75 26.76 -10.30 -14.32
N ARG A 76 26.44 -9.15 -14.93
CA ARG A 76 27.04 -8.73 -16.21
C ARG A 76 28.49 -8.28 -16.10
N THR A 77 28.86 -7.69 -14.97
CA THR A 77 30.23 -7.17 -14.77
C THR A 77 31.22 -8.23 -14.30
N ARG A 78 30.76 -9.46 -13.98
CA ARG A 78 31.57 -10.51 -13.34
C ARG A 78 32.29 -10.04 -12.07
N LEU A 79 31.80 -8.97 -11.43
CA LEU A 79 32.42 -8.37 -10.24
C LEU A 79 32.63 -9.40 -9.13
N SER A 80 31.69 -10.34 -8.96
CA SER A 80 31.83 -11.44 -8.01
C SER A 80 33.02 -12.34 -8.33
N GLU A 81 33.22 -12.68 -9.60
CA GLU A 81 34.31 -13.56 -10.05
C GLU A 81 35.67 -12.86 -9.92
N ASP A 82 35.73 -11.57 -10.25
CA ASP A 82 36.94 -10.74 -10.12
C ASP A 82 37.32 -10.48 -8.65
N LEU A 83 36.32 -10.30 -7.76
CA LEU A 83 36.55 -10.20 -6.32
C LEU A 83 37.15 -11.48 -5.74
N PHE A 84 36.63 -12.65 -6.12
CA PHE A 84 37.18 -13.93 -5.66
C PHE A 84 38.57 -14.20 -6.23
N LYS A 85 38.83 -13.89 -7.52
CA LYS A 85 40.17 -14.01 -8.12
C LYS A 85 41.19 -13.07 -7.49
N GLY A 86 40.82 -11.82 -7.18
CA GLY A 86 41.71 -10.85 -6.54
C GLY A 86 42.07 -11.17 -5.08
N LEU A 87 41.30 -12.05 -4.42
CA LEU A 87 41.57 -12.55 -3.07
C LEU A 87 42.29 -13.91 -3.06
N THR A 88 42.51 -14.52 -4.23
CA THR A 88 43.25 -15.78 -4.36
C THR A 88 44.75 -15.45 -4.44
N PRO A 89 45.62 -16.13 -3.66
CA PRO A 89 47.06 -15.80 -3.57
C PRO A 89 47.83 -16.00 -4.88
#